data_AF-A0A2R2WCM8-F1
#
_entry.id   AF-A0A2R2WCM8-F1
#
_cell.length_a   1.000
_cell.length_b   1.000
_cell.length_c   1.000
_cell.angle_alpha   90.00
_cell.angle_beta   90.00
_cell.angle_gamma   90.00
#
_symmetry.space_group_name_H-M   'P 1'
#
loop_
_entity.id
_entity.type
_entity.pdbx_description
1 polymer ?
#
loop_
_entity_poly.entity_id
_entity_poly.type
_entity_poly.pdbx_seq_one_letter_code
_entity_poly.pdbx_strand_id
1 'polypeptide(L)'
;MNRPELPEIRLVDGVPVVESWSPSLLADLLVTYEVEMISAGFDARQYLGPGLSEEAVRSQLAALQMTPTSELISWFAWANGASVPLPGIHPASLEKAIEMYVLVHLPMYEEPEPGLEDITWGVGKGWLRLELDNYSKAVDCNPGPRNPPEVHQTTPEFGQFNDTWGRCRSLCTLVTWWIEGLRGGAYEWNASLRTWFVGDFSAIPELQKRYGLA
;
A
#
# COMPACT_ATOMS: atom_id res chain seq x y z
N MET A 1 6.87 -20.13 18.39
CA MET A 1 6.57 -18.74 18.77
C MET A 1 5.10 -18.53 18.50
N ASN A 2 4.32 -18.00 19.44
CA ASN A 2 2.90 -17.76 19.19
C ASN A 2 2.78 -16.60 18.17
N ARG A 3 2.06 -16.84 17.07
CA ARG A 3 1.78 -15.78 16.07
C ARG A 3 0.90 -14.71 16.73
N PRO A 4 1.20 -13.41 16.58
CA PRO A 4 0.33 -12.35 17.10
C PRO A 4 -1.04 -12.41 16.41
N GLU A 5 -2.08 -12.15 17.18
CA GLU A 5 -3.44 -11.98 16.68
C GLU A 5 -3.51 -10.71 15.81
N LEU A 6 -4.22 -10.78 14.69
CA LEU A 6 -4.37 -9.64 13.78
C LEU A 6 -5.62 -8.83 14.16
N PRO A 7 -5.61 -7.51 13.93
CA PRO A 7 -6.81 -6.71 14.09
C PRO A 7 -7.90 -7.18 13.10
N GLU A 8 -9.15 -7.17 13.55
CA GLU A 8 -10.30 -7.51 12.70
C GLU A 8 -10.51 -6.43 11.62
N ILE A 9 -10.76 -6.88 10.38
CA ILE A 9 -11.15 -6.03 9.26
C ILE A 9 -12.66 -6.11 9.09
N ARG A 10 -13.32 -4.95 9.06
CA ARG A 10 -14.77 -4.81 8.84
C ARG A 10 -15.07 -3.79 7.77
N LEU A 11 -16.34 -3.74 7.33
CA LEU A 11 -16.81 -2.71 6.40
C LEU A 11 -17.40 -1.52 7.16
N VAL A 12 -16.93 -0.31 6.83
CA VAL A 12 -17.52 0.96 7.26
C VAL A 12 -17.83 1.78 6.02
N ASP A 13 -19.10 2.15 5.84
CA ASP A 13 -19.60 2.83 4.63
C ASP A 13 -19.26 2.07 3.33
N GLY A 14 -19.23 0.73 3.39
CA GLY A 14 -18.88 -0.11 2.26
C GLY A 14 -17.39 -0.19 1.94
N VAL A 15 -16.50 0.37 2.77
CA VAL A 15 -15.04 0.33 2.60
C VAL A 15 -14.37 -0.49 3.72
N PRO A 16 -13.41 -1.39 3.41
CA PRO A 16 -12.71 -2.16 4.42
C PRO A 16 -11.82 -1.30 5.32
N VAL A 17 -11.87 -1.57 6.63
CA VAL A 17 -11.10 -0.87 7.65
C VAL A 17 -10.78 -1.79 8.83
N VAL A 18 -9.56 -1.71 9.36
CA VAL A 18 -9.23 -2.26 10.68
C VAL A 18 -9.89 -1.43 11.79
N GLU A 19 -10.40 -2.08 12.84
CA GLU A 19 -11.19 -1.38 13.88
C GLU A 19 -10.45 -0.23 14.58
N SER A 20 -9.12 -0.32 14.64
CA SER A 20 -8.23 0.72 15.13
C SER A 20 -7.13 0.96 14.11
N TRP A 21 -6.84 2.22 13.81
CA TRP A 21 -5.72 2.62 12.95
C TRP A 21 -4.81 3.57 13.72
N SER A 22 -3.50 3.36 13.64
CA SER A 22 -2.51 4.20 14.31
C SER A 22 -1.12 3.97 13.74
N PRO A 23 -0.21 4.96 13.85
CA PRO A 23 1.19 4.78 13.45
C PRO A 23 1.89 3.64 14.20
N SER A 24 1.55 3.39 15.47
CA SER A 24 2.10 2.31 16.27
C SER A 24 1.60 0.94 15.82
N LEU A 25 0.29 0.81 15.57
CA LEU A 25 -0.27 -0.43 15.03
C LEU A 25 0.35 -0.77 13.67
N LEU A 26 0.51 0.22 12.79
CA LEU A 26 1.16 0.00 11.50
C LEU A 26 2.60 -0.51 11.69
N ALA A 27 3.37 0.06 12.60
CA ALA A 27 4.73 -0.39 12.89
C ALA A 27 4.75 -1.86 13.35
N ASP A 28 3.84 -2.25 14.26
CA ASP A 28 3.72 -3.64 14.74
C ASP A 28 3.30 -4.61 13.62
N LEU A 29 2.40 -4.18 12.73
CA LEU A 29 1.98 -4.96 11.57
C LEU A 29 3.13 -5.13 10.57
N LEU A 30 3.92 -4.09 10.29
CA LEU A 30 5.07 -4.18 9.38
C LEU A 30 6.15 -5.14 9.90
N VAL A 31 6.39 -5.16 11.21
CA VAL A 31 7.26 -6.17 11.85
C VAL A 31 6.66 -7.57 11.71
N THR A 32 5.35 -7.72 11.93
CA THR A 32 4.67 -9.02 11.75
C THR A 32 4.76 -9.50 10.31
N TYR A 33 4.63 -8.59 9.36
CA TYR A 33 4.75 -8.85 7.93
C TYR A 33 6.16 -9.36 7.55
N GLU A 34 7.21 -8.74 8.08
CA GLU A 34 8.58 -9.28 7.95
C GLU A 34 8.71 -10.71 8.49
N VAL A 35 8.12 -10.99 9.65
CA VAL A 35 8.20 -12.31 10.28
C VAL A 35 7.49 -13.38 9.45
N GLU A 36 6.33 -13.07 8.87
CA GLU A 36 5.63 -14.03 8.00
C GLU A 36 6.37 -14.21 6.66
N MET A 37 6.98 -13.17 6.09
CA MET A 37 7.86 -13.30 4.93
C MET A 37 9.06 -14.23 5.19
N ILE A 38 9.71 -14.08 6.35
CA ILE A 38 10.80 -14.98 6.77
C ILE A 38 10.30 -16.42 6.91
N SER A 39 9.10 -16.60 7.47
CA SER A 39 8.46 -17.92 7.61
C SER A 39 8.15 -18.57 6.25
N ALA A 40 7.89 -17.76 5.23
CA ALA A 40 7.72 -18.18 3.84
C ALA A 40 9.05 -18.31 3.06
N GLY A 41 10.20 -18.19 3.72
CA GLY A 41 11.53 -18.40 3.12
C GLY A 41 12.16 -17.15 2.50
N PHE A 42 11.69 -15.95 2.83
CA PHE A 42 12.20 -14.68 2.31
C PHE A 42 12.65 -13.73 3.44
N ASP A 43 13.95 -13.41 3.48
CA ASP A 43 14.51 -12.41 4.40
C ASP A 43 14.42 -10.99 3.81
N ALA A 44 13.31 -10.31 4.09
CA ALA A 44 13.02 -8.98 3.53
C ALA A 44 14.08 -7.93 3.86
N ARG A 45 14.76 -8.03 5.00
CA ARG A 45 15.72 -7.02 5.48
C ARG A 45 16.93 -6.85 4.56
N GLN A 46 17.24 -7.85 3.74
CA GLN A 46 18.32 -7.79 2.75
C GLN A 46 17.96 -6.91 1.56
N TYR A 47 16.69 -6.59 1.37
CA TYR A 47 16.17 -5.90 0.19
C TYR A 47 15.49 -4.56 0.49
N LEU A 48 15.08 -4.33 1.74
CA LEU A 48 14.51 -3.07 2.21
C LEU A 48 15.58 -1.97 2.24
N GLY A 49 15.24 -0.79 1.73
CA GLY A 49 16.05 0.41 1.90
C GLY A 49 16.00 0.91 3.36
N PRO A 50 17.04 1.63 3.83
CA PRO A 50 17.02 2.21 5.17
C PRO A 50 15.82 3.16 5.34
N GLY A 51 15.14 3.08 6.47
CA GLY A 51 14.03 3.96 6.80
C GLY A 51 14.41 5.44 6.87
N LEU A 52 13.41 6.32 6.75
CA LEU A 52 13.55 7.78 6.83
C LEU A 52 13.10 8.32 8.19
N SER A 53 13.68 9.45 8.59
CA SER A 53 13.15 10.23 9.71
C SER A 53 11.83 10.91 9.34
N GLU A 54 10.98 11.17 10.33
CA GLU A 54 9.75 11.94 10.16
C GLU A 54 10.01 13.30 9.50
N GLU A 55 11.06 14.01 9.94
CA GLU A 55 11.46 15.29 9.36
C GLU A 55 11.78 15.18 7.87
N ALA A 56 12.52 14.15 7.45
CA ALA A 56 12.86 13.94 6.05
C ALA A 56 11.62 13.68 5.18
N VAL A 57 10.67 12.87 5.68
CA VAL A 57 9.40 12.59 4.99
C VAL A 57 8.58 13.86 4.84
N ARG A 58 8.38 14.61 5.93
CA ARG A 58 7.62 15.87 5.93
C ARG A 58 8.25 16.92 5.02
N SER A 59 9.56 17.09 5.10
CA SER A 59 10.32 18.06 4.31
C SER A 59 10.13 17.84 2.81
N GLN A 60 10.27 16.60 2.34
CA GLN A 60 10.16 16.27 0.91
C GLN A 60 8.73 16.42 0.39
N LEU A 61 7.72 16.02 1.18
CA LEU A 61 6.32 16.12 0.77
C LEU A 61 5.76 17.54 0.87
N ALA A 62 6.29 18.37 1.76
CA ALA A 62 5.91 19.78 1.85
C ALA A 62 6.19 20.55 0.55
N ALA A 63 7.24 20.18 -0.20
CA ALA A 63 7.55 20.78 -1.50
C ALA A 63 6.43 20.58 -2.55
N LEU A 64 5.60 19.55 -2.36
CA LEU A 64 4.46 19.22 -3.22
C LEU A 64 3.11 19.64 -2.62
N GLN A 65 3.11 20.45 -1.56
CA GLN A 65 1.90 20.84 -0.83
C GLN A 65 1.13 19.63 -0.25
N MET A 66 1.86 18.58 0.15
CA MET A 66 1.29 17.38 0.79
C MET A 66 1.59 17.35 2.29
N THR A 67 0.64 16.85 3.08
CA THR A 67 0.80 16.68 4.53
C THR A 67 0.74 15.20 4.90
N PRO A 68 1.88 14.49 4.99
CA PRO A 68 1.85 13.04 5.22
C PRO A 68 1.10 12.69 6.50
N THR A 69 0.31 11.62 6.42
CA THR A 69 -0.30 11.01 7.60
C THR A 69 0.75 10.39 8.50
N SER A 70 0.39 10.20 9.78
CA SER A 70 1.25 9.49 10.72
C SER A 70 1.57 8.06 10.27
N GLU A 71 0.63 7.39 9.59
CA GLU A 71 0.87 6.06 9.01
C GLU A 71 1.85 6.10 7.85
N LEU A 72 1.76 7.10 6.97
CA LEU A 72 2.73 7.25 5.89
C LEU A 72 4.13 7.53 6.42
N ILE A 73 4.24 8.29 7.51
CA ILE A 73 5.50 8.49 8.21
C ILE A 73 6.02 7.15 8.77
N SER A 74 5.18 6.36 9.45
CA SER A 74 5.54 5.02 9.91
C SER A 74 5.99 4.10 8.77
N TRP A 75 5.32 4.16 7.61
CA TRP A 75 5.67 3.39 6.42
C TRP A 75 7.09 3.68 5.94
N PHE A 76 7.43 4.96 5.74
CA PHE A 76 8.78 5.32 5.30
C PHE A 76 9.82 5.20 6.42
N ALA A 77 9.43 5.25 7.69
CA ALA A 77 10.32 4.95 8.82
C ALA A 77 10.68 3.47 8.88
N TRP A 78 9.78 2.58 8.44
CA TRP A 78 10.05 1.16 8.31
C TRP A 78 11.02 0.87 7.16
N ALA A 79 10.72 1.35 5.95
CA ALA A 79 11.61 1.18 4.80
C ALA A 79 11.42 2.30 3.77
N ASN A 80 12.52 2.78 3.18
CA ASN A 80 12.48 3.70 2.05
C ASN A 80 12.50 2.96 0.71
N GLY A 81 11.47 2.14 0.49
CA GLY A 81 11.33 1.26 -0.67
C GLY A 81 12.07 -0.07 -0.54
N ALA A 82 11.97 -0.89 -1.59
CA ALA A 82 12.66 -2.18 -1.68
C ALA A 82 13.29 -2.39 -3.06
N SER A 83 14.35 -3.19 -3.11
CA SER A 83 15.04 -3.56 -4.35
C SER A 83 14.40 -4.74 -5.10
N VAL A 84 13.42 -5.41 -4.49
CA VAL A 84 12.61 -6.47 -5.09
C VAL A 84 11.15 -6.30 -4.63
N PRO A 85 10.17 -6.84 -5.39
CA PRO A 85 8.77 -6.89 -4.92
C PRO A 85 8.64 -7.67 -3.60
N LEU A 86 7.71 -7.24 -2.76
CA LEU A 86 7.20 -7.94 -1.58
C LEU A 86 5.82 -8.52 -1.91
N PRO A 87 5.27 -9.42 -1.08
CA PRO A 87 3.90 -9.92 -1.26
C PRO A 87 2.86 -8.79 -1.39
N GLY A 88 2.16 -8.71 -2.51
CA GLY A 88 1.12 -7.69 -2.72
C GLY A 88 1.60 -6.24 -2.88
N ILE A 89 2.92 -5.95 -2.85
CA ILE A 89 3.46 -4.59 -3.07
C ILE A 89 4.91 -4.60 -3.57
N HIS A 90 5.24 -3.74 -4.54
CA HIS A 90 6.62 -3.36 -4.85
C HIS A 90 6.92 -1.95 -4.33
N PRO A 91 7.38 -1.78 -3.07
CA PRO A 91 7.39 -0.48 -2.41
C PRO A 91 8.41 0.47 -3.04
N ALA A 92 7.94 1.64 -3.43
CA ALA A 92 8.77 2.74 -3.92
C ALA A 92 9.50 3.44 -2.77
N SER A 93 10.71 3.93 -3.04
CA SER A 93 11.32 4.95 -2.19
C SER A 93 10.50 6.24 -2.25
N LEU A 94 10.61 7.10 -1.23
CA LEU A 94 9.93 8.40 -1.22
C LEU A 94 10.30 9.25 -2.44
N GLU A 95 11.58 9.23 -2.85
CA GLU A 95 12.04 9.90 -4.06
C GLU A 95 11.33 9.38 -5.31
N LYS A 96 11.24 8.06 -5.48
CA LYS A 96 10.52 7.47 -6.63
C LYS A 96 9.03 7.68 -6.57
N ALA A 97 8.43 7.64 -5.38
CA ALA A 97 7.03 7.98 -5.18
C ALA A 97 6.72 9.42 -5.62
N ILE A 98 7.59 10.37 -5.24
CA ILE A 98 7.52 11.78 -5.65
C ILE A 98 7.73 11.93 -7.16
N GLU A 99 8.75 11.28 -7.73
CA GLU A 99 9.03 11.30 -9.16
C GLU A 99 7.83 10.80 -9.96
N MET A 100 7.25 9.66 -9.59
CA MET A 100 6.05 9.11 -10.23
C MET A 100 4.84 10.03 -10.08
N TYR A 101 4.68 10.67 -8.92
CA TYR A 101 3.63 11.65 -8.72
C TYR A 101 3.78 12.84 -9.69
N VAL A 102 4.98 13.42 -9.78
CA VAL A 102 5.24 14.61 -10.60
C VAL A 102 5.20 14.31 -12.10
N LEU A 103 5.76 13.17 -12.52
CA LEU A 103 5.89 12.84 -13.94
C LEU A 103 4.66 12.14 -14.54
N VAL A 104 3.85 11.47 -13.71
CA VAL A 104 2.72 10.66 -14.19
C VAL A 104 1.40 11.17 -13.64
N HIS A 105 1.23 11.19 -12.31
CA HIS A 105 -0.09 11.48 -11.74
C HIS A 105 -0.51 12.94 -11.86
N LEU A 106 0.40 13.88 -11.62
CA LEU A 106 0.09 15.30 -11.65
C LEU A 106 -0.34 15.75 -13.06
N PRO A 107 0.36 15.40 -14.16
CA PRO A 107 -0.07 15.72 -15.51
C PRO A 107 -1.44 15.13 -15.88
N MET A 108 -1.72 13.87 -15.47
CA MET A 108 -3.02 13.25 -15.72
C MET A 108 -4.19 14.01 -15.09
N TYR A 109 -3.94 14.72 -13.99
CA TYR A 109 -4.95 15.53 -13.30
C TYR A 109 -5.02 16.97 -13.84
N GLU A 110 -3.88 17.59 -14.14
CA GLU A 110 -3.83 18.99 -14.61
C GLU A 110 -4.24 19.14 -16.08
N GLU A 111 -3.96 18.13 -16.90
CA GLU A 111 -4.27 18.08 -18.33
C GLU A 111 -4.99 16.76 -18.67
N PRO A 112 -6.22 16.55 -18.18
CA PRO A 112 -6.93 15.30 -18.44
C PRO A 112 -7.17 15.15 -19.94
N GLU A 113 -6.74 14.03 -20.51
CA GLU A 113 -7.09 13.69 -21.89
C GLU A 113 -8.61 13.45 -21.97
N PRO A 114 -9.31 14.02 -22.98
CA PRO A 114 -10.75 13.80 -23.14
C PRO A 114 -11.11 12.31 -23.21
N GLY A 115 -12.03 11.86 -22.37
CA GLY A 115 -12.43 10.46 -22.24
C GLY A 115 -11.59 9.64 -21.24
N LEU A 116 -10.62 10.26 -20.58
CA LEU A 116 -9.82 9.66 -19.50
C LEU A 116 -10.11 10.28 -18.12
N GLU A 117 -11.20 11.03 -17.97
CA GLU A 117 -11.50 11.79 -16.74
C GLU A 117 -11.71 10.90 -15.50
N ASP A 118 -11.98 9.60 -15.68
CA ASP A 118 -12.15 8.60 -14.61
C ASP A 118 -10.94 7.68 -14.40
N ILE A 119 -9.84 7.84 -15.14
CA ILE A 119 -8.73 6.88 -15.13
C ILE A 119 -7.98 6.81 -13.80
N THR A 120 -8.07 7.86 -12.98
CA THR A 120 -7.39 7.88 -11.70
C THR A 120 -8.22 7.24 -10.58
N TRP A 121 -9.43 6.73 -10.85
CA TRP A 121 -10.28 5.99 -9.89
C TRP A 121 -10.47 6.69 -8.53
N GLY A 122 -10.57 8.02 -8.54
CA GLY A 122 -10.74 8.85 -7.34
C GLY A 122 -9.42 9.26 -6.66
N VAL A 123 -8.28 8.94 -7.25
CA VAL A 123 -6.96 9.44 -6.86
C VAL A 123 -6.69 10.76 -7.58
N GLY A 124 -6.24 11.78 -6.86
CA GLY A 124 -6.06 13.13 -7.41
C GLY A 124 -4.84 13.85 -6.86
N LYS A 125 -4.84 15.19 -6.98
CA LYS A 125 -3.80 16.03 -6.35
C LYS A 125 -3.70 15.69 -4.87
N GLY A 126 -2.48 15.43 -4.40
CA GLY A 126 -2.23 15.08 -2.99
C GLY A 126 -2.15 13.58 -2.70
N TRP A 127 -2.30 12.71 -3.70
CA TRP A 127 -2.16 11.27 -3.50
C TRP A 127 -0.77 10.77 -3.90
N LEU A 128 -0.05 10.17 -2.95
CA LEU A 128 1.30 9.68 -3.16
C LEU A 128 1.30 8.20 -3.50
N ARG A 129 1.99 7.82 -4.58
CA ARG A 129 2.11 6.43 -5.01
C ARG A 129 3.10 5.66 -4.13
N LEU A 130 2.73 4.49 -3.64
CA LEU A 130 3.58 3.63 -2.82
C LEU A 130 4.30 2.55 -3.60
N GLU A 131 3.96 2.36 -4.88
CA GLU A 131 4.42 1.23 -5.70
C GLU A 131 5.20 1.64 -6.95
N LEU A 132 6.20 0.83 -7.32
CA LEU A 132 7.01 1.02 -8.53
C LEU A 132 6.39 0.42 -9.79
N ASP A 133 5.47 -0.54 -9.67
CA ASP A 133 4.89 -1.26 -10.80
C ASP A 133 3.57 -0.64 -11.31
N ASN A 134 2.99 -1.22 -12.36
CA ASN A 134 1.76 -0.73 -12.96
C ASN A 134 0.49 -1.17 -12.22
N TYR A 135 0.54 -1.61 -10.96
CA TYR A 135 -0.66 -1.99 -10.20
C TYR A 135 -0.82 -1.11 -8.97
N SER A 136 -0.49 0.17 -9.15
CA SER A 136 0.04 0.98 -8.08
C SER A 136 -0.98 1.35 -7.02
N LYS A 137 -0.65 1.12 -5.76
CA LYS A 137 -1.38 1.66 -4.60
C LYS A 137 -0.91 3.08 -4.32
N ALA A 138 -1.83 3.99 -4.07
CA ALA A 138 -1.55 5.36 -3.64
C ALA A 138 -2.32 5.68 -2.35
N VAL A 139 -1.73 6.57 -1.56
CA VAL A 139 -2.26 7.01 -0.28
C VAL A 139 -2.60 8.49 -0.33
N ASP A 140 -3.74 8.87 0.24
CA ASP A 140 -4.08 10.27 0.41
C ASP A 140 -3.14 10.92 1.44
N CYS A 141 -2.37 11.92 1.00
CA CYS A 141 -1.49 12.73 1.84
C CYS A 141 -2.14 14.07 2.24
N ASN A 142 -3.44 14.24 2.05
CA ASN A 142 -4.20 15.37 2.59
C ASN A 142 -5.52 14.92 3.23
N PRO A 143 -5.56 13.82 4.01
CA PRO A 143 -6.81 13.44 4.60
C PRO A 143 -7.22 14.49 5.61
N GLY A 144 -8.52 14.77 5.68
CA GLY A 144 -9.06 15.59 6.74
C GLY A 144 -8.58 15.11 8.11
N PRO A 145 -8.41 16.00 9.11
CA PRO A 145 -7.69 15.73 10.36
C PRO A 145 -8.26 14.62 11.26
N ARG A 146 -9.35 13.97 10.87
CA ARG A 146 -10.03 12.90 11.62
C ARG A 146 -10.20 11.61 10.82
N ASN A 147 -9.70 11.56 9.59
CA ASN A 147 -9.88 10.40 8.72
C ASN A 147 -8.59 9.59 8.66
N PRO A 148 -8.65 8.25 8.72
CA PRO A 148 -7.50 7.43 8.34
C PRO A 148 -7.07 7.76 6.91
N PRO A 149 -5.79 7.58 6.54
CA PRO A 149 -5.40 7.72 5.14
C PRO A 149 -6.19 6.75 4.28
N GLU A 150 -6.81 7.23 3.23
CA GLU A 150 -7.40 6.35 2.22
C GLU A 150 -6.31 5.79 1.33
N VAL A 151 -6.44 4.52 0.96
CA VAL A 151 -5.49 3.82 0.09
C VAL A 151 -6.25 3.27 -1.11
N HIS A 152 -5.84 3.70 -2.30
CA HIS A 152 -6.52 3.42 -3.56
C HIS A 152 -5.55 2.80 -4.57
N GLN A 153 -6.01 1.84 -5.36
CA GLN A 153 -5.33 1.43 -6.58
C GLN A 153 -5.47 2.53 -7.65
N THR A 154 -4.39 2.83 -8.35
CA THR A 154 -4.28 3.98 -9.29
C THR A 154 -4.20 3.58 -10.75
N THR A 155 -4.23 2.28 -11.04
CA THR A 155 -4.13 1.81 -12.42
C THR A 155 -5.45 1.23 -12.89
N PRO A 156 -5.95 1.64 -14.08
CA PRO A 156 -7.09 0.98 -14.69
C PRO A 156 -6.72 -0.45 -15.08
N GLU A 157 -7.24 -1.44 -14.38
CA GLU A 157 -7.43 -2.73 -15.02
C GLU A 157 -8.59 -2.60 -16.00
N PHE A 158 -8.34 -2.93 -17.27
CA PHE A 158 -9.36 -2.92 -18.31
C PHE A 158 -10.41 -4.00 -18.00
N GLY A 159 -11.48 -3.63 -17.29
CA GLY A 159 -12.52 -4.57 -16.88
C GLY A 159 -13.58 -3.91 -15.98
N GLN A 160 -14.78 -4.49 -15.95
CA GLN A 160 -15.94 -3.98 -15.23
C GLN A 160 -15.74 -4.05 -13.71
N PHE A 161 -15.11 -3.05 -13.12
CA PHE A 161 -14.95 -2.95 -11.67
C PHE A 161 -15.85 -1.84 -11.12
N ASN A 162 -16.45 -2.10 -9.96
CA ASN A 162 -17.33 -1.15 -9.28
C ASN A 162 -16.53 -0.03 -8.60
N ASP A 163 -17.22 1.00 -8.13
CA ASP A 163 -16.70 2.16 -7.39
C ASP A 163 -15.94 1.82 -6.10
N THR A 164 -15.99 0.57 -5.62
CA THR A 164 -15.29 0.13 -4.40
C THR A 164 -14.00 -0.64 -4.67
N TRP A 165 -13.70 -0.94 -5.93
CA TRP A 165 -12.52 -1.72 -6.29
C TRP A 165 -11.21 -0.96 -6.00
N GLY A 166 -10.24 -1.67 -5.44
CA GLY A 166 -8.92 -1.15 -5.11
C GLY A 166 -8.89 -0.20 -3.91
N ARG A 167 -9.91 -0.18 -3.04
CA ARG A 167 -10.02 0.81 -1.94
C ARG A 167 -10.02 0.19 -0.56
N CYS A 168 -9.24 0.78 0.36
CA CYS A 168 -9.36 0.54 1.79
C CYS A 168 -9.04 1.79 2.60
N ARG A 169 -9.42 1.77 3.88
CA ARG A 169 -9.06 2.82 4.85
C ARG A 169 -7.88 2.34 5.69
N SER A 170 -6.86 3.18 5.80
CA SER A 170 -5.60 2.96 6.53
C SER A 170 -4.65 1.96 5.86
N LEU A 171 -3.34 2.26 5.97
CA LEU A 171 -2.28 1.34 5.60
C LEU A 171 -2.26 0.10 6.50
N CYS A 172 -2.79 0.20 7.73
CA CYS A 172 -2.95 -0.96 8.61
C CYS A 172 -3.84 -2.04 7.98
N THR A 173 -4.94 -1.64 7.32
CA THR A 173 -5.85 -2.59 6.63
C THR A 173 -5.13 -3.31 5.52
N LEU A 174 -4.41 -2.56 4.69
CA LEU A 174 -3.65 -3.11 3.57
C LEU A 174 -2.58 -4.11 4.03
N VAL A 175 -1.77 -3.73 5.03
CA VAL A 175 -0.72 -4.62 5.56
C VAL A 175 -1.32 -5.84 6.24
N THR A 176 -2.46 -5.70 6.94
CA THR A 176 -3.15 -6.83 7.59
C THR A 176 -3.54 -7.89 6.56
N TRP A 177 -4.09 -7.49 5.41
CA TRP A 177 -4.42 -8.41 4.33
C TRP A 177 -3.22 -9.15 3.76
N TRP A 178 -2.09 -8.48 3.55
CA TRP A 178 -0.87 -9.16 3.09
C TRP A 178 -0.39 -10.20 4.10
N ILE A 179 -0.49 -9.91 5.41
CA ILE A 179 -0.17 -10.86 6.47
C ILE A 179 -1.15 -12.05 6.44
N GLU A 180 -2.45 -11.81 6.29
CA GLU A 180 -3.46 -12.88 6.18
C GLU A 180 -3.19 -13.77 4.97
N GLY A 181 -2.91 -13.19 3.80
CA GLY A 181 -2.57 -13.93 2.59
C GLY A 181 -1.30 -14.77 2.75
N LEU A 182 -0.25 -14.23 3.38
CA LEU A 182 0.95 -15.01 3.70
C LEU A 182 0.65 -16.16 4.66
N ARG A 183 -0.12 -15.91 5.73
CA ARG A 183 -0.50 -16.94 6.70
C ARG A 183 -1.37 -18.04 6.09
N GLY A 184 -2.22 -17.67 5.13
CA GLY A 184 -3.07 -18.58 4.36
C GLY A 184 -2.33 -19.36 3.27
N GLY A 185 -1.09 -18.98 2.94
CA GLY A 185 -0.32 -19.60 1.87
C GLY A 185 -0.67 -19.09 0.46
N ALA A 186 -1.32 -17.93 0.35
CA ALA A 186 -1.67 -17.33 -0.93
C ALA A 186 -0.44 -16.89 -1.72
N TYR A 187 0.62 -16.44 -1.03
CA TYR A 187 1.84 -15.94 -1.65
C TYR A 187 2.98 -16.95 -1.56
N GLU A 188 3.68 -17.15 -2.68
CA GLU A 188 4.84 -18.04 -2.77
C GLU A 188 6.07 -17.26 -3.28
N TRP A 189 7.21 -17.42 -2.59
CA TRP A 189 8.46 -16.81 -2.99
C TRP A 189 9.20 -17.68 -4.01
N ASN A 190 9.56 -17.09 -5.15
CA ASN A 190 10.43 -17.73 -6.14
C ASN A 190 11.83 -17.16 -6.08
N ALA A 191 12.75 -17.89 -5.44
CA ALA A 191 14.13 -17.48 -5.27
C ALA A 191 14.91 -17.32 -6.60
N SER A 192 14.59 -18.12 -7.63
CA SER A 192 15.27 -18.05 -8.92
C SER A 192 14.92 -16.78 -9.71
N LEU A 193 13.67 -16.37 -9.65
CA LEU A 193 13.17 -15.16 -10.32
C LEU A 193 13.22 -13.92 -9.41
N ARG A 194 13.53 -14.10 -8.12
CA ARG A 194 13.53 -13.05 -7.09
C ARG A 194 12.22 -12.26 -7.07
N THR A 195 11.10 -12.97 -7.14
CA THR A 195 9.76 -12.38 -7.14
C THR A 195 8.78 -13.25 -6.35
N TRP A 196 7.67 -12.63 -5.93
CA TRP A 196 6.53 -13.31 -5.35
C TRP A 196 5.49 -13.64 -6.43
N PHE A 197 4.74 -14.71 -6.21
CA PHE A 197 3.56 -15.08 -6.98
C PHE A 197 2.37 -15.29 -6.06
N VAL A 198 1.17 -15.11 -6.60
CA VAL A 198 -0.04 -15.63 -5.96
C VAL A 198 -0.17 -17.11 -6.35
N GLY A 199 0.27 -18.00 -5.45
CA GLY A 199 0.24 -19.45 -5.64
C GLY A 199 -1.14 -20.06 -5.42
N ASP A 200 -1.93 -19.49 -4.50
CA ASP A 200 -3.32 -19.89 -4.24
C ASP A 200 -4.21 -18.66 -4.01
N PHE A 201 -4.90 -18.23 -5.06
CA PHE A 201 -5.84 -17.10 -4.98
C PHE A 201 -7.02 -17.39 -4.03
N SER A 202 -7.37 -18.66 -3.79
CA SER A 202 -8.47 -19.00 -2.89
C SER A 202 -8.14 -18.76 -1.42
N ALA A 203 -6.85 -18.76 -1.08
CA ALA A 203 -6.34 -18.46 0.26
C ALA A 203 -6.29 -16.95 0.58
N ILE A 204 -6.57 -16.09 -0.39
CA ILE A 204 -6.70 -14.64 -0.16
C ILE A 204 -8.04 -14.35 0.56
N PRO A 205 -8.05 -13.53 1.62
CA PRO A 205 -9.27 -13.09 2.30
C PRO A 205 -10.36 -12.60 1.35
N GLU A 206 -11.61 -12.96 1.62
CA GLU A 206 -12.74 -12.64 0.73
C GLU A 206 -12.94 -11.13 0.53
N LEU A 207 -12.74 -10.35 1.60
CA LEU A 207 -12.78 -8.89 1.48
C LEU A 207 -11.63 -8.37 0.59
N GLN A 208 -10.41 -8.90 0.70
CA GLN A 208 -9.32 -8.46 -0.17
C GLN A 208 -9.62 -8.76 -1.65
N LYS A 209 -10.15 -9.94 -1.97
CA LYS A 209 -10.55 -10.32 -3.34
C LYS A 209 -11.66 -9.42 -3.89
N ARG A 210 -12.71 -9.20 -3.10
CA ARG A 210 -13.85 -8.36 -3.51
C ARG A 210 -13.45 -6.90 -3.76
N TYR A 211 -12.45 -6.43 -3.02
CA TYR A 211 -11.96 -5.06 -3.10
C TYR A 211 -10.66 -4.94 -3.90
N GLY A 212 -10.21 -5.99 -4.62
CA GLY A 212 -9.11 -5.91 -5.58
C GLY A 212 -7.73 -5.56 -5.01
N LEU A 213 -7.48 -5.81 -3.72
CA LEU A 213 -6.21 -5.44 -3.06
C LEU A 213 -5.24 -6.63 -2.90
N ALA A 214 -5.50 -7.68 -3.68
CA ALA A 214 -4.87 -9.01 -3.69
C ALA A 214 -3.55 -9.06 -4.47
#